data_AF-A0A2V8J460-F1
#
_entry.id   AF-A0A2V8J460-F1
#
_cell.length_a   1.000
_cell.length_b   1.000
_cell.length_c   1.000
_cell.angle_alpha   90.00
_cell.angle_beta   90.00
_cell.angle_gamma   90.00
#
_symmetry.space_group_name_H-M   'P 1'
#
loop_
_entity.id
_entity.type
_entity.pdbx_description
1 polymer ?
#
loop_
_entity_poly.entity_id
_entity_poly.type
_entity_poly.pdbx_seq_one_letter_code
_entity_poly.pdbx_strand_id
1 'polypeptide(L)'
;MHIIGQHHQLVRLRDTMSLLHSGNAAAMSICAILAAVTAPSLAQDYPIAAVPLTAVRLTDRFWAPRLETNRTVTIPHILRQNELTGRIDNFLKAARRKTGAYQGQRYNDTDVYKIIEAASWSLMATRDSTLEAV
;
A
#
# COMPACT_ATOMS: atom_id res chain seq x y z
N MET A 1 37.37 23.96 -24.10
CA MET A 1 37.71 22.81 -24.96
C MET A 1 36.56 21.80 -24.91
N HIS A 2 35.44 22.07 -25.62
CA HIS A 2 34.22 21.25 -25.47
C HIS A 2 33.30 21.21 -26.73
N ILE A 3 33.82 21.45 -27.94
CA ILE A 3 32.96 21.51 -29.16
C ILE A 3 33.54 20.68 -30.32
N ILE A 4 33.95 19.43 -30.07
CA ILE A 4 34.32 18.47 -31.14
C ILE A 4 33.64 17.08 -30.96
N GLY A 5 32.90 16.85 -29.87
CA GLY A 5 32.25 15.55 -29.60
C GLY A 5 30.84 15.34 -30.19
N GLN A 6 30.18 16.40 -30.67
CA GLN A 6 28.75 16.37 -31.03
C GLN A 6 28.47 16.00 -32.51
N HIS A 7 29.46 16.02 -33.40
CA HIS A 7 29.25 15.71 -34.82
C HIS A 7 29.28 14.20 -35.15
N HIS A 8 29.94 13.35 -34.34
CA HIS A 8 30.01 11.90 -34.59
C HIS A 8 28.77 11.11 -34.11
N GLN A 9 27.90 11.73 -33.31
CA GLN A 9 26.66 11.13 -32.81
C GLN A 9 25.50 11.34 -33.80
N LEU A 10 25.47 12.47 -34.49
CA LEU A 10 24.39 12.82 -35.41
C LEU A 10 24.43 12.08 -36.76
N VAL A 11 25.62 11.65 -37.22
CA VAL A 11 25.74 10.83 -38.44
C VAL A 11 25.21 9.40 -38.19
N ARG A 12 25.48 8.83 -37.01
CA ARG A 12 24.99 7.50 -36.61
C ARG A 12 23.46 7.42 -36.48
N LEU A 13 22.81 8.54 -36.13
CA LEU A 13 21.35 8.65 -36.06
C LEU A 13 20.70 8.74 -37.45
N ARG A 14 21.42 9.28 -38.45
CA ARG A 14 20.92 9.41 -39.82
C ARG A 14 20.97 8.08 -40.57
N ASP A 15 22.01 7.27 -40.33
CA ASP A 15 22.16 5.95 -40.94
C ASP A 15 21.17 4.91 -40.34
N THR A 16 20.82 5.05 -39.06
CA THR A 16 19.79 4.21 -38.42
C THR A 16 18.36 4.54 -38.87
N MET A 17 18.08 5.80 -39.24
CA MET A 17 16.77 6.21 -39.76
C MET A 17 16.56 5.85 -41.25
N SER A 18 17.61 5.56 -42.00
CA SER A 18 17.52 5.11 -43.40
C SER A 18 17.08 3.64 -43.53
N LEU A 19 17.35 2.82 -42.50
CA LEU A 19 17.00 1.40 -42.48
C LEU A 19 15.54 1.12 -42.07
N LEU A 20 14.73 2.15 -41.84
CA LEU A 20 13.32 2.04 -41.44
C LEU A 20 12.33 2.03 -42.61
N HIS A 21 12.79 2.08 -43.87
CA HIS A 21 11.92 2.11 -45.06
C HIS A 21 11.98 0.86 -45.96
N SER A 22 12.73 -0.19 -45.59
CA SER A 22 12.61 -1.50 -46.25
C SER A 22 11.97 -2.49 -45.29
N GLY A 23 10.76 -2.92 -45.65
CA GLY A 23 9.91 -3.74 -44.82
C GLY A 23 10.59 -5.01 -44.32
N ASN A 24 10.34 -5.30 -43.04
CA ASN A 24 10.13 -6.66 -42.56
C ASN A 24 9.44 -6.60 -41.20
N ALA A 25 8.19 -7.04 -41.17
CA ALA A 25 7.35 -7.16 -39.98
C ALA A 25 7.93 -8.13 -38.91
N ALA A 26 9.08 -8.76 -39.17
CA ALA A 26 9.77 -9.66 -38.24
C ALA A 26 10.54 -8.94 -37.13
N ALA A 27 10.89 -7.65 -37.29
CA ALA A 27 11.69 -6.91 -36.29
C ALA A 27 10.87 -6.43 -35.07
N MET A 28 9.53 -6.35 -35.18
CA MET A 28 8.66 -5.98 -34.05
C MET A 28 8.37 -7.14 -33.07
N SER A 29 8.74 -8.37 -33.40
CA SER A 29 8.49 -9.53 -32.53
C SER A 29 9.64 -9.91 -31.59
N ILE A 30 10.80 -9.24 -31.66
CA ILE A 30 11.97 -9.62 -30.83
C ILE A 30 12.10 -8.78 -29.54
N CYS A 31 11.49 -7.60 -29.45
CA CYS A 31 11.56 -6.76 -28.25
C CYS A 31 10.47 -7.01 -27.20
N ALA A 32 9.48 -7.87 -27.46
CA ALA A 32 8.35 -8.09 -26.54
C ALA A 32 8.55 -9.24 -25.53
N ILE A 33 9.66 -9.98 -25.59
CA ILE A 33 9.81 -11.24 -24.82
C ILE A 33 10.78 -11.12 -23.62
N LEU A 34 11.51 -10.01 -23.44
CA LEU A 34 12.57 -9.90 -22.41
C LEU A 34 12.39 -8.79 -21.37
N ALA A 35 11.15 -8.38 -21.13
CA ALA A 35 10.78 -7.72 -19.88
C ALA A 35 9.95 -8.67 -19.01
N ALA A 36 10.47 -9.89 -18.81
CA ALA A 36 10.15 -10.61 -17.58
C ALA A 36 10.73 -9.76 -16.45
N VAL A 37 9.90 -8.88 -15.88
CA VAL A 37 10.17 -8.24 -14.60
C VAL A 37 10.39 -9.39 -13.62
N THR A 38 11.65 -9.78 -13.44
CA THR A 38 12.05 -10.57 -12.28
C THR A 38 11.85 -9.63 -11.11
N ALA A 39 10.63 -9.62 -10.56
CA ALA A 39 10.42 -9.10 -9.23
C ALA A 39 11.48 -9.77 -8.36
N PRO A 40 12.28 -8.99 -7.60
CA PRO A 40 13.27 -9.59 -6.73
C PRO A 40 12.55 -10.63 -5.88
N SER A 41 12.97 -11.89 -5.98
CA SER A 41 12.57 -12.86 -4.98
C SER A 41 13.18 -12.32 -3.69
N LEU A 42 12.35 -11.76 -2.81
CA LEU A 42 12.78 -11.49 -1.45
C LEU A 42 13.41 -12.80 -0.97
N ALA A 43 14.72 -12.78 -0.72
CA ALA A 43 15.37 -13.91 -0.09
C ALA A 43 14.49 -14.26 1.11
N GLN A 44 14.06 -15.52 1.22
CA GLN A 44 13.24 -15.95 2.34
C GLN A 44 14.09 -15.75 3.60
N ASP A 45 13.84 -14.65 4.33
CA ASP A 45 14.56 -14.31 5.56
C ASP A 45 14.38 -15.38 6.65
N TYR A 46 13.34 -16.20 6.50
CA TYR A 46 12.97 -17.28 7.40
C TYR A 46 12.86 -18.61 6.65
N PRO A 47 13.05 -19.77 7.32
CA PRO A 47 12.92 -21.08 6.67
C PRO A 47 11.46 -21.50 6.41
N ILE A 48 10.49 -20.71 6.86
CA ILE A 48 9.04 -20.96 6.73
C ILE A 48 8.36 -19.66 6.31
N ALA A 49 7.47 -19.76 5.33
CA ALA A 49 6.64 -18.64 4.89
C ALA A 49 5.31 -18.59 5.65
N ALA A 50 4.90 -17.39 6.08
CA ALA A 50 3.55 -17.18 6.59
C ALA A 50 2.52 -17.31 5.47
N VAL A 51 1.36 -17.90 5.76
CA VAL A 51 0.20 -17.85 4.87
C VAL A 51 -0.40 -16.44 4.95
N PRO A 52 -0.57 -15.71 3.83
CA PRO A 52 -1.20 -14.39 3.86
C PRO A 52 -2.61 -14.45 4.45
N LEU A 53 -3.00 -13.44 5.22
CA LEU A 53 -4.35 -13.38 5.80
C LEU A 53 -5.44 -13.54 4.73
N THR A 54 -5.26 -12.92 3.57
CA THR A 54 -6.22 -12.96 2.45
C THR A 54 -6.38 -14.34 1.81
N ALA A 55 -5.46 -15.27 2.08
CA ALA A 55 -5.53 -16.65 1.61
C ALA A 55 -6.34 -17.56 2.54
N VAL A 56 -6.83 -17.05 3.69
CA VAL A 56 -7.57 -17.82 4.68
C VAL A 56 -8.95 -17.21 4.92
N ARG A 57 -9.99 -18.05 4.90
CA ARG A 57 -11.35 -17.67 5.30
C ARG A 57 -11.84 -18.57 6.43
N LEU A 58 -12.10 -17.97 7.59
CA LEU A 58 -12.69 -18.66 8.74
C LEU A 58 -14.20 -18.74 8.55
N THR A 59 -14.75 -19.95 8.58
CA THR A 59 -16.19 -20.23 8.37
C THR A 59 -16.79 -21.07 9.49
N ASP A 60 -16.04 -21.32 10.56
CA ASP A 60 -16.45 -22.16 11.66
C ASP A 60 -17.38 -21.43 12.64
N ARG A 61 -17.92 -22.17 13.62
CA ARG A 61 -18.88 -21.65 14.61
C ARG A 61 -18.23 -20.89 15.77
N PHE A 62 -16.92 -20.92 15.90
CA PHE A 62 -16.19 -20.30 16.99
C PHE A 62 -15.55 -18.98 16.55
N TRP A 63 -14.74 -18.96 15.49
CA TRP A 63 -13.99 -17.77 15.09
C TRP A 63 -14.78 -16.83 14.19
N ALA A 64 -15.52 -17.34 13.21
CA ALA A 64 -16.30 -16.50 12.30
C ALA A 64 -17.23 -15.49 13.04
N PRO A 65 -18.03 -15.89 14.05
CA PRO A 65 -18.86 -14.92 14.78
C PRO A 65 -18.06 -13.90 15.60
N ARG A 66 -16.85 -14.22 16.05
CA ARG A 66 -15.97 -13.28 16.76
C ARG A 66 -15.39 -12.24 15.83
N LEU A 67 -14.98 -12.63 14.62
CA LEU A 67 -14.53 -11.69 13.60
C LEU A 67 -15.67 -10.73 13.20
N GLU A 68 -16.89 -11.25 13.06
CA GLU A 68 -18.05 -10.42 12.74
C GLU A 68 -18.41 -9.46 13.87
N THR A 69 -18.36 -9.91 15.13
CA THR A 69 -18.53 -9.04 16.30
C THR A 69 -17.43 -7.97 16.34
N ASN A 70 -16.19 -8.33 16.04
CA ASN A 70 -15.09 -7.38 15.99
C ASN A 70 -15.34 -6.28 14.95
N ARG A 71 -15.76 -6.66 13.74
CA ARG A 71 -16.09 -5.74 12.64
C ARG A 71 -17.27 -4.81 12.97
N THR A 72 -18.36 -5.38 13.46
CA THR A 72 -19.65 -4.67 13.56
C THR A 72 -19.89 -3.99 14.90
N VAL A 73 -19.20 -4.41 15.96
CA VAL A 73 -19.41 -3.90 17.33
C VAL A 73 -18.12 -3.31 17.89
N THR A 74 -17.06 -4.11 18.00
CA THR A 74 -15.84 -3.71 18.72
C THR A 74 -15.12 -2.55 18.05
N ILE A 75 -14.90 -2.61 16.73
CA ILE A 75 -14.19 -1.56 16.00
C ILE A 75 -14.95 -0.22 16.08
N PRO A 76 -16.25 -0.15 15.72
CA PRO A 76 -17.03 1.09 15.87
C PRO A 76 -17.08 1.62 17.31
N HIS A 77 -17.15 0.72 18.30
CA HIS A 77 -17.14 1.11 19.70
C HIS A 77 -15.82 1.78 20.10
N ILE A 78 -14.68 1.20 19.74
CA ILE A 78 -13.36 1.75 20.08
C ILE A 78 -13.10 3.07 19.37
N LEU A 79 -13.50 3.19 18.09
CA LEU A 79 -13.42 4.47 17.36
C LEU A 79 -14.16 5.58 18.11
N ARG A 80 -15.40 5.31 18.53
CA ARG A 80 -16.18 6.23 19.36
C ARG A 80 -15.50 6.54 20.71
N GLN A 81 -14.92 5.53 21.38
CA GLN A 81 -14.21 5.77 22.65
C GLN A 81 -12.98 6.65 22.44
N ASN A 82 -12.25 6.49 21.35
CA ASN A 82 -11.10 7.35 21.02
C ASN A 82 -11.52 8.81 20.83
N GLU A 83 -12.69 9.08 20.26
CA GLU A 83 -13.26 10.43 20.19
C GLU A 83 -13.66 10.94 21.58
N LEU A 84 -14.51 10.19 22.29
CA LEU A 84 -15.09 10.61 23.57
C LEU A 84 -14.05 10.84 24.66
N THR A 85 -12.96 10.07 24.64
CA THR A 85 -11.91 10.14 25.65
C THR A 85 -10.70 10.98 25.22
N GLY A 86 -10.83 11.73 24.13
CA GLY A 86 -9.89 12.76 23.74
C GLY A 86 -8.62 12.28 23.04
N ARG A 87 -8.56 11.04 22.54
CA ARG A 87 -7.42 10.58 21.72
C ARG A 87 -7.37 11.41 20.43
N ILE A 88 -8.49 11.54 19.73
CA ILE A 88 -8.58 12.31 18.48
C ILE A 88 -8.27 13.79 18.72
N ASP A 89 -8.70 14.34 19.85
CA ASP A 89 -8.40 15.72 20.24
C ASP A 89 -6.90 16.01 20.32
N ASN A 90 -6.08 15.05 20.75
CA ASN A 90 -4.62 15.23 20.80
C ASN A 90 -4.04 15.43 19.39
N PHE A 91 -4.54 14.71 18.39
CA PHE A 91 -4.16 14.93 16.99
C PHE A 91 -4.64 16.28 16.47
N LEU A 92 -5.86 16.70 16.80
CA LEU A 92 -6.38 18.03 16.42
C LEU A 92 -5.54 19.16 17.04
N LYS A 93 -5.08 19.00 18.28
CA LYS A 93 -4.16 19.97 18.93
C LYS A 93 -2.81 20.01 18.24
N ALA A 94 -2.22 18.85 17.95
CA ALA A 94 -0.96 18.76 17.21
C ALA A 94 -1.06 19.40 15.81
N ALA A 95 -2.20 19.23 15.14
CA ALA A 95 -2.51 19.84 13.86
C ALA A 95 -2.90 21.33 13.95
N ARG A 96 -2.88 21.95 15.14
CA ARG A 96 -3.33 23.33 15.40
C ARG A 96 -4.77 23.60 14.97
N ARG A 97 -5.61 22.56 14.96
CA ARG A 97 -7.06 22.63 14.70
C ARG A 97 -7.87 22.72 16.00
N LYS A 98 -7.25 22.46 17.14
CA LYS A 98 -7.79 22.63 18.49
C LYS A 98 -6.71 23.25 19.39
N THR A 99 -7.10 24.06 20.36
CA THR A 99 -6.16 24.67 21.32
C THR A 99 -5.96 23.78 22.55
N GLY A 100 -4.88 24.02 23.29
CA GLY A 100 -4.58 23.35 24.55
C GLY A 100 -3.44 22.34 24.45
N ALA A 101 -2.95 21.89 25.61
CA ALA A 101 -1.89 20.91 25.72
C ALA A 101 -2.40 19.48 25.45
N TYR A 102 -1.45 18.58 25.20
CA TYR A 102 -1.67 17.14 25.20
C TYR A 102 -2.33 16.69 26.51
N GLN A 103 -3.27 15.74 26.43
CA GLN A 103 -3.95 15.19 27.61
C GLN A 103 -3.93 13.66 27.61
N GLY A 104 -3.87 13.09 28.80
CA GLY A 104 -3.86 11.64 29.01
C GLY A 104 -2.45 11.05 29.04
N GLN A 105 -2.34 9.77 28.72
CA GLN A 105 -1.09 9.03 28.82
C GLN A 105 -0.28 9.16 27.54
N ARG A 106 1.05 9.18 27.64
CA ARG A 106 1.96 9.34 26.48
C ARG A 106 1.75 8.33 25.34
N TYR A 107 1.05 7.23 25.62
CA TYR A 107 0.79 6.14 24.68
C TYR A 107 -0.66 6.13 24.15
N ASN A 108 -1.49 7.11 24.51
CA ASN A 108 -2.89 7.19 24.08
C ASN A 108 -3.02 7.21 22.55
N ASP A 109 -2.03 7.77 21.85
CA ASP A 109 -2.00 7.84 20.39
C ASP A 109 -1.95 6.42 19.77
N THR A 110 -1.40 5.43 20.49
CA THR A 110 -1.36 4.04 20.03
C THR A 110 -2.74 3.40 19.95
N ASP A 111 -3.72 3.89 20.70
CA ASP A 111 -5.11 3.40 20.62
C ASP A 111 -5.70 3.70 19.24
N VAL A 112 -5.32 4.84 18.64
CA VAL A 112 -5.74 5.23 17.28
C VAL A 112 -5.01 4.39 16.22
N TYR A 113 -3.71 4.17 16.39
CA TYR A 113 -2.93 3.38 15.44
C TYR A 113 -3.41 1.93 15.37
N LYS A 114 -3.64 1.31 16.52
CA LYS A 114 -4.09 -0.08 16.62
C LYS A 114 -5.50 -0.27 16.06
N ILE A 115 -6.40 0.71 16.25
CA ILE A 115 -7.75 0.58 15.73
C ILE A 115 -7.82 0.75 14.21
N ILE A 116 -6.97 1.61 13.64
CA ILE A 116 -6.81 1.72 12.18
C ILE A 116 -6.25 0.40 11.60
N GLU A 117 -5.28 -0.21 12.28
CA GLU A 117 -4.77 -1.52 11.90
C GLU A 117 -5.88 -2.59 11.93
N ALA A 118 -6.65 -2.67 13.01
CA ALA A 118 -7.77 -3.61 13.13
C ALA A 118 -8.85 -3.40 12.05
N ALA A 119 -9.19 -2.14 11.75
CA ALA A 119 -10.12 -1.80 10.67
C ALA A 119 -9.57 -2.24 9.30
N SER A 120 -8.27 -2.00 9.05
CA SER A 120 -7.60 -2.39 7.81
C SER A 120 -7.66 -3.91 7.58
N TRP A 121 -7.35 -4.70 8.61
CA TRP A 121 -7.47 -6.16 8.54
C TRP A 121 -8.91 -6.63 8.30
N SER A 122 -9.88 -5.99 8.96
CA SER A 122 -11.30 -6.29 8.73
C SER A 122 -11.72 -6.02 7.29
N LEU A 123 -11.28 -4.89 6.72
CA LEU A 123 -11.61 -4.47 5.35
C LEU A 123 -10.96 -5.35 4.28
N MET A 124 -9.79 -5.93 4.56
CA MET A 124 -9.17 -6.94 3.70
C MET A 124 -10.01 -8.23 3.64
N ALA A 125 -10.65 -8.62 4.75
CA ALA A 125 -11.46 -9.83 4.82
C ALA A 125 -12.89 -9.62 4.28
N THR A 126 -13.49 -8.47 4.57
CA THR A 126 -14.85 -8.08 4.16
C THR A 126 -14.92 -6.57 3.98
N ARG A 127 -15.23 -6.14 2.75
CA ARG A 127 -15.42 -4.71 2.42
C ARG A 127 -16.62 -4.13 3.16
N ASP A 128 -16.45 -2.92 3.68
CA ASP A 128 -17.46 -2.19 4.42
C ASP A 128 -17.25 -0.69 4.17
N SER A 129 -18.10 -0.09 3.34
CA SER A 129 -17.98 1.31 2.96
C SER A 129 -18.18 2.27 4.13
N THR A 130 -18.92 1.86 5.17
CA THR A 130 -19.12 2.70 6.35
C THR A 130 -17.85 2.74 7.17
N LEU A 131 -17.20 1.59 7.36
CA LEU A 131 -15.92 1.51 8.06
C LEU A 131 -14.78 2.16 7.26
N GLU A 132 -14.79 2.07 5.93
CA GLU A 132 -13.82 2.74 5.05
C GLU A 132 -13.89 4.28 5.10
N ALA A 133 -15.05 4.83 5.45
CA ALA A 133 -15.30 6.27 5.45
C ALA A 133 -14.97 6.97 6.80
N VAL A 134 -14.56 6.22 7.82
CA VAL A 134 -14.17 6.76 9.14
C VAL A 134 -12.76 7.33 9.09
#